data_AF-A0A5B0FWC2-F1
#
_entry.id   AF-A0A5B0FWC2-F1
#
_cell.length_a   1.000
_cell.length_b   1.000
_cell.length_c   1.000
_cell.angle_alpha   90.00
_cell.angle_beta   90.00
_cell.angle_gamma   90.00
#
_symmetry.space_group_name_H-M   'P 1'
#
loop_
_entity.id
_entity.type
_entity.pdbx_description
1 polymer ?
#
loop_
_entity_poly.entity_id
_entity_poly.type
_entity_poly.pdbx_seq_one_letter_code
_entity_poly.pdbx_strand_id
1 'polypeptide(L)'
;SIIDELIERTEEELNYRIEADYQRAFAKAFAGDPQFYVPAVVASSPKVVITEWMEGRKLSEIIAGGTEDERNRCAHLLLEVTISAP
;
A
#
# COMPACT_ATOMS: atom_id res chain seq x y z
N SER A 1 -26.11 -13.36 -0.38
CA SER A 1 -26.11 -13.67 -1.82
C SER A 1 -24.87 -13.08 -2.44
N ILE A 2 -24.36 -13.58 -3.59
CA ILE A 2 -23.25 -12.94 -4.32
C ILE A 2 -23.55 -11.45 -4.59
N ILE A 3 -24.83 -11.12 -4.77
CA ILE A 3 -25.31 -9.74 -4.96
C ILE A 3 -25.05 -8.88 -3.71
N ASP A 4 -25.25 -9.42 -2.51
CA ASP A 4 -25.08 -8.66 -1.26
C ASP A 4 -23.60 -8.39 -1.00
N GLU A 5 -22.74 -9.39 -1.23
CA GLU A 5 -21.27 -9.26 -1.13
C GLU A 5 -20.73 -8.22 -2.14
N LEU A 6 -21.30 -8.17 -3.34
CA LEU A 6 -20.90 -7.19 -4.36
C LEU A 6 -21.28 -5.76 -3.96
N ILE A 7 -22.49 -5.56 -3.41
CA ILE A 7 -22.97 -4.25 -2.97
C ILE A 7 -22.16 -3.75 -1.78
N GLU A 8 -21.92 -4.60 -0.79
CA GLU A 8 -21.14 -4.29 0.41
C GLU A 8 -19.69 -3.89 0.04
N ARG A 9 -19.01 -4.68 -0.80
CA ARG A 9 -17.66 -4.33 -1.29
C ARG A 9 -17.64 -3.04 -2.11
N THR A 10 -18.68 -2.74 -2.86
CA THR A 10 -18.75 -1.52 -3.67
C THR A 10 -18.85 -0.28 -2.78
N GLU A 11 -19.68 -0.32 -1.74
CA GLU A 11 -19.79 0.80 -0.78
C GLU A 11 -18.50 0.99 0.04
N GLU A 12 -17.81 -0.10 0.38
CA GLU A 12 -16.51 -0.06 1.04
C GLU A 12 -15.40 0.51 0.13
N GLU A 13 -15.34 0.10 -1.15
CA GLU A 13 -14.41 0.65 -2.15
C GLU A 13 -14.67 2.13 -2.45
N LEU A 14 -15.90 2.62 -2.24
CA LEU A 14 -16.29 4.02 -2.43
C LEU A 14 -15.94 4.95 -1.26
N ASN A 15 -15.48 4.41 -0.12
CA ASN A 15 -15.10 5.21 1.04
C ASN A 15 -13.58 5.16 1.28
N TYR A 16 -12.86 6.02 0.57
CA TYR A 16 -11.39 6.08 0.67
C TYR A 16 -10.85 6.45 2.05
N ARG A 17 -11.71 6.82 3.01
CA ARG A 17 -11.28 7.00 4.40
C ARG A 17 -10.83 5.69 5.03
N ILE A 18 -11.44 4.56 4.66
CA ILE A 18 -11.09 3.24 5.19
C ILE A 18 -9.65 2.91 4.80
N GLU A 19 -9.32 3.05 3.51
CA GLU A 19 -7.96 2.88 3.01
C GLU A 19 -6.98 3.86 3.67
N ALA A 20 -7.36 5.14 3.80
CA ALA A 20 -6.52 6.13 4.47
C ALA A 20 -6.24 5.79 5.95
N ASP A 21 -7.19 5.18 6.66
CA ASP A 21 -7.00 4.76 8.05
C ASP A 21 -6.03 3.58 8.15
N TYR A 22 -6.12 2.60 7.24
CA TYR A 22 -5.10 1.55 7.12
C TYR A 22 -3.73 2.14 6.77
N GLN A 23 -3.65 3.05 5.79
CA GLN A 23 -2.38 3.69 5.43
C GLN A 23 -1.77 4.48 6.60
N ARG A 24 -2.57 5.15 7.44
CA ARG A 24 -2.08 5.79 8.67
C ARG A 24 -1.52 4.78 9.66
N ALA A 25 -2.16 3.63 9.83
CA ALA A 25 -1.67 2.57 10.70
C ALA A 25 -0.30 2.04 10.22
N PHE A 26 -0.18 1.76 8.91
CA PHE A 26 1.09 1.35 8.30
C PHE A 26 2.17 2.44 8.39
N ALA A 27 1.85 3.70 8.07
CA ALA A 27 2.80 4.81 8.16
C ALA A 27 3.34 5.00 9.59
N LYS A 28 2.48 4.77 10.60
CA LYS A 28 2.91 4.78 12.00
C LYS A 28 3.77 3.57 12.36
N ALA A 29 3.41 2.37 11.89
CA ALA A 29 4.13 1.14 12.20
C ALA A 29 5.54 1.10 11.61
N PHE A 30 5.70 1.60 10.37
CA PHE A 30 6.97 1.64 9.64
C PHE A 30 7.72 2.99 9.78
N ALA A 31 7.33 3.84 10.73
CA ALA A 31 7.97 5.13 10.93
C ALA A 31 9.46 4.96 11.31
N GLY A 32 10.36 5.38 10.43
CA GLY A 32 11.81 5.28 10.62
C GLY A 32 12.39 3.89 10.32
N ASP A 33 11.61 3.00 9.70
CA ASP A 33 12.10 1.70 9.27
C ASP A 33 13.20 1.84 8.19
N PRO A 34 14.31 1.09 8.28
CA PRO A 34 15.43 1.23 7.34
C PRO A 34 15.16 0.62 5.96
N GLN A 35 14.10 -0.19 5.80
CA GLN A 35 13.79 -0.92 4.58
C GLN A 35 12.47 -0.48 3.94
N PHE A 36 11.49 -0.04 4.74
CA PHE A 36 10.17 0.32 4.27
C PHE A 36 9.87 1.79 4.54
N TYR A 37 9.26 2.43 3.53
CA TYR A 37 8.72 3.77 3.66
C TYR A 37 7.27 3.76 3.17
N VAL A 38 6.36 4.24 4.03
CA VAL A 38 4.94 4.38 3.72
C VAL A 38 4.60 5.87 3.76
N PRO A 39 4.20 6.48 2.65
CA PRO A 39 3.87 7.91 2.60
C PRO A 39 2.77 8.26 3.60
N ALA A 40 2.96 9.34 4.36
CA ALA A 40 1.94 9.77 5.30
C ALA A 40 0.67 10.28 4.58
N VAL A 41 -0.50 10.03 5.15
CA VAL A 41 -1.75 10.63 4.68
C VAL A 41 -1.82 12.08 5.18
N VAL A 42 -1.80 13.02 4.24
CA VAL A 42 -1.94 14.47 4.51
C VAL A 42 -3.40 14.83 4.77
N ALA A 43 -4.32 14.30 3.96
CA ALA A 43 -5.76 14.49 4.12
C ALA A 43 -6.55 13.33 3.50
N SER A 44 -7.74 13.05 4.04
CA SER A 44 -8.67 12.09 3.44
C SER A 44 -10.12 12.54 3.54
N SER A 45 -10.90 12.19 2.53
CA SER A 45 -12.34 12.39 2.41
C SER A 45 -12.94 11.14 1.76
N PRO A 46 -14.28 10.99 1.71
CA PRO A 46 -14.87 9.81 1.09
C PRO A 46 -14.42 9.56 -0.35
N LYS A 47 -14.10 10.61 -1.13
CA LYS A 47 -13.80 10.50 -2.57
C LYS A 47 -12.40 10.95 -2.98
N VAL A 48 -11.56 11.41 -2.04
CA VAL A 48 -10.21 11.90 -2.30
C VAL A 48 -9.30 11.60 -1.12
N VAL A 49 -8.12 11.06 -1.39
CA VAL A 49 -7.01 10.89 -0.44
C VAL A 49 -5.78 11.62 -0.98
N ILE A 50 -5.08 12.32 -0.08
CA ILE A 50 -3.85 13.05 -0.38
C ILE A 50 -2.75 12.48 0.52
N THR A 51 -1.64 12.08 -0.08
CA THR A 51 -0.49 11.49 0.61
C THR A 51 0.76 12.31 0.34
N GLU A 52 1.80 12.11 1.15
CA GLU A 52 3.15 12.50 0.77
C GLU A 52 3.50 11.90 -0.59
N TRP A 53 4.27 12.66 -1.37
CA TRP A 53 4.76 12.21 -2.66
C TRP A 53 5.98 11.32 -2.45
N MET A 54 6.06 10.22 -3.21
CA MET A 54 7.24 9.37 -3.25
C MET A 54 7.61 9.05 -4.69
N GLU A 55 8.91 8.90 -4.92
CA GLU A 55 9.45 8.49 -6.21
C GLU A 55 10.29 7.24 -6.03
N GLY A 56 10.35 6.44 -7.09
CA GLY A 56 11.10 5.20 -7.10
C GLY A 56 10.88 4.43 -8.38
N ARG A 57 11.68 3.39 -8.58
CA ARG A 57 11.49 2.46 -9.69
C ARG A 57 10.30 1.56 -9.38
N LYS A 58 9.33 1.50 -10.30
CA LYS A 58 8.11 0.71 -10.09
C LYS A 58 8.43 -0.79 -10.06
N LEU A 59 7.76 -1.54 -9.20
CA LEU A 59 7.90 -3.01 -9.16
C LEU A 59 7.59 -3.65 -10.52
N SER A 60 6.65 -3.09 -11.29
CA SER A 60 6.35 -3.55 -12.65
C SER A 60 7.54 -3.44 -13.62
N GLU A 61 8.38 -2.42 -13.47
CA GLU A 61 9.58 -2.25 -14.29
C GLU A 61 10.68 -3.23 -13.89
N ILE A 62 10.77 -3.55 -12.59
CA ILE A 62 11.65 -4.60 -12.07
C ILE A 62 11.17 -5.97 -12.56
N ILE A 63 9.86 -6.22 -12.58
CA ILE A 63 9.26 -7.44 -13.13
C ILE A 63 9.49 -7.55 -14.64
N ALA A 64 9.45 -6.45 -15.39
CA ALA A 64 9.65 -6.49 -16.83
C ALA A 64 11.14 -6.63 -17.23
N GLY A 65 12.03 -5.91 -16.54
CA GLY A 65 13.43 -5.77 -16.98
C GLY A 65 14.43 -5.52 -15.86
N GLY A 66 14.10 -5.83 -14.60
CA GLY A 66 15.06 -5.82 -13.50
C GLY A 66 16.00 -7.02 -13.54
N THR A 67 17.14 -6.88 -12.88
CA THR A 67 18.11 -7.97 -12.67
C THR A 67 17.55 -9.03 -11.73
N GLU A 68 18.19 -10.20 -11.70
CA GLU A 68 17.82 -11.27 -10.77
C GLU A 68 17.93 -10.82 -9.30
N ASP A 69 19.01 -10.13 -8.95
CA ASP A 69 19.21 -9.59 -7.58
C ASP A 69 18.13 -8.59 -7.19
N GLU A 70 17.74 -7.69 -8.09
CA GLU A 70 16.66 -6.72 -7.85
C GLU A 70 15.33 -7.43 -7.59
N ARG A 71 15.01 -8.46 -8.38
CA ARG A 71 13.79 -9.26 -8.22
C ARG A 71 13.80 -10.04 -6.91
N ASN A 72 14.92 -10.69 -6.60
CA ASN A 72 15.11 -11.44 -5.36
C ASN A 72 14.95 -10.53 -4.15
N ARG A 73 15.57 -9.34 -4.18
CA ARG A 73 15.45 -8.34 -3.11
C ARG A 73 14.00 -7.86 -2.95
N CYS A 74 13.32 -7.51 -4.05
CA CYS A 74 11.93 -7.05 -3.98
C CYS A 74 10.97 -8.14 -3.50
N ALA A 75 11.15 -9.39 -3.95
CA ALA A 75 10.34 -10.51 -3.49
C ALA A 75 10.53 -10.78 -2.00
N HIS A 76 11.76 -10.71 -1.51
CA HIS A 76 12.06 -10.83 -0.09
C HIS A 76 11.37 -9.73 0.73
N LEU A 77 11.53 -8.46 0.35
CA LEU A 77 10.88 -7.33 1.02
C LEU A 77 9.35 -7.41 0.98
N LEU A 78 8.78 -7.87 -0.13
CA LEU A 78 7.33 -8.05 -0.26
C LEU A 78 6.80 -9.13 0.70
N LEU A 79 7.53 -10.24 0.85
CA LEU A 79 7.17 -11.28 1.82
C LEU A 79 7.32 -10.78 3.26
N GLU A 80 8.41 -10.08 3.57
CA GLU A 80 8.69 -9.52 4.89
C GLU A 80 7.60 -8.54 5.34
N VAL A 81 7.20 -7.59 4.48
CA VAL A 81 6.13 -6.65 4.81
C VAL A 81 4.78 -7.35 4.94
N THR A 82 4.51 -8.39 4.14
CA THR A 82 3.25 -9.14 4.22
C THR A 82 3.11 -9.86 5.56
N ILE A 83 4.22 -10.34 6.13
CA ILE A 83 4.23 -11.04 7.42
C ILE A 83 4.24 -10.06 8.60
N SER A 84 4.88 -8.90 8.43
CA SER A 84 5.07 -7.91 9.50
C SER A 84 4.00 -6.81 9.55
N ALA A 85 3.11 -6.80 8.56
CA ALA A 85 2.01 -5.84 8.46
C ALA A 85 1.06 -5.92 9.67
N PRO A 86 0.63 -4.75 10.22
CA PRO A 86 -0.36 -4.68 11.29
C PRO A 86 -1.80 -5.00 10.85
#